data_AF-A0A6P8XXE7-F1
#
_entry.id   AF-A0A6P8XXE7-F1
#
_cell.length_a   1.000
_cell.length_b   1.000
_cell.length_c   1.000
_cell.angle_alpha   90.00
_cell.angle_beta   90.00
_cell.angle_gamma   90.00
#
_symmetry.space_group_name_H-M   'P 1'
#
loop_
_entity.id
_entity.type
_entity.pdbx_description
1 polymer ?
#
loop_
_entity_poly.entity_id
_entity_poly.type
_entity_poly.pdbx_seq_one_letter_code
_entity_poly.pdbx_strand_id
1 'polypeptide(L)'
;MNARFAVLLFIFLHLDELYGIPRWDNVMFKTKVLFYKMRGELRTPIPPTDYCQKGLCPPNVIHLACERPFWGPQCTKPREGVNMEKFKMKLEDLHNNARRRLSSTKWKNLPLAKPLPDVHWDDELSILAMRITNFCNDKVASECVNTPRFLNVAKSTSTSRRARSYPEGVMVHEFRNTWSYVENRYDESFVTSFPANATQKENAFANIVNKRIHRFGCGMLIKKDGIDKIHYFTCLYNEKAKAGQALYDLQ
;
A
#
# COMPACT_ATOMS: atom_id res chain seq x y z
N MET A 1 54.28 -31.63 85.69
CA MET A 1 55.34 -32.51 85.15
C MET A 1 54.71 -33.37 84.07
N ASN A 2 55.18 -33.51 82.84
CA ASN A 2 56.12 -32.77 82.00
C ASN A 2 55.93 -33.34 80.59
N ALA A 3 56.19 -32.51 79.59
CA ALA A 3 56.17 -32.82 78.18
C ALA A 3 56.87 -34.14 77.81
N ARG A 4 56.14 -35.14 77.30
CA ARG A 4 56.60 -36.12 76.30
C ARG A 4 55.37 -36.65 75.55
N PHE A 5 55.54 -36.89 74.26
CA PHE A 5 54.51 -37.24 73.26
C PHE A 5 53.82 -36.07 72.55
N ALA A 6 54.52 -34.95 72.47
CA ALA A 6 54.42 -33.98 71.38
C ALA A 6 55.07 -34.48 70.05
N VAL A 7 55.10 -35.79 69.79
CA VAL A 7 55.86 -36.38 68.65
C VAL A 7 54.97 -37.23 67.72
N LEU A 8 53.76 -37.63 68.13
CA LEU A 8 52.80 -38.28 67.22
C LEU A 8 51.96 -37.28 66.39
N LEU A 9 52.13 -35.98 66.64
CA LEU A 9 51.45 -34.90 65.91
C LEU A 9 52.13 -34.54 64.57
N PHE A 10 53.26 -35.16 64.23
CA PHE A 10 54.08 -34.77 63.07
C PHE A 10 53.98 -35.67 61.84
N ILE A 11 53.21 -36.78 61.88
CA ILE A 11 53.11 -37.72 60.74
C ILE A 11 51.72 -37.73 60.09
N PHE A 12 50.69 -37.19 60.74
CA PHE A 12 49.35 -37.05 60.15
C PHE A 12 49.08 -35.65 59.54
N LEU A 13 50.10 -34.79 59.41
CA LEU A 13 50.02 -33.50 58.71
C LEU A 13 50.56 -33.56 57.27
N HIS A 14 50.65 -34.76 56.68
CA HIS A 14 51.20 -34.94 55.32
C HIS A 14 50.33 -35.79 54.38
N LEU A 15 49.02 -35.91 54.65
CA LEU A 15 48.09 -36.59 53.73
C LEU A 15 46.85 -35.78 53.34
N ASP A 16 46.76 -34.50 53.74
CA ASP A 16 45.73 -33.58 53.21
C ASP A 16 46.25 -32.72 52.04
N GLU A 17 47.49 -32.97 51.59
CA GLU A 17 48.13 -32.23 50.49
C GLU A 17 48.06 -32.95 49.12
N LEU A 18 47.30 -34.04 49.00
CA LEU A 18 47.20 -34.84 47.76
C LEU A 18 45.81 -34.91 47.13
N TYR A 19 44.77 -34.35 47.76
CA TYR A 19 43.44 -34.27 47.15
C TYR A 19 42.86 -32.87 47.34
N GLY A 20 43.24 -31.99 46.43
CA GLY A 20 42.69 -30.64 46.32
C GLY A 20 41.17 -30.67 46.25
N ILE A 21 40.51 -30.13 47.28
CA ILE A 21 39.12 -29.72 47.19
C ILE A 21 39.15 -28.46 46.33
N PRO A 22 38.57 -28.46 45.11
CA PRO A 22 38.47 -27.26 44.32
C PRO A 22 37.55 -26.32 45.09
N ARG A 23 38.12 -25.22 45.61
CA ARG A 23 37.33 -24.10 46.10
C ARG A 23 36.66 -23.52 44.86
N TRP A 24 35.44 -23.96 44.59
CA TRP A 24 34.58 -23.34 43.60
C TRP A 24 34.22 -21.95 44.15
N ASP A 25 35.12 -20.99 43.93
CA ASP A 25 34.76 -19.59 43.80
C ASP A 25 33.85 -19.51 42.58
N ASN A 26 32.59 -19.86 42.78
CA ASN A 26 31.57 -19.82 41.76
C ASN A 26 31.46 -18.35 41.34
N VAL A 27 32.07 -18.09 40.18
CA VAL A 27 32.08 -16.84 39.45
C VAL A 27 30.68 -16.25 39.50
N MET A 28 30.52 -15.18 40.28
CA MET A 28 29.37 -14.29 40.14
C MET A 28 29.49 -13.69 38.74
N PHE A 29 28.80 -14.27 37.76
CA PHE A 29 28.55 -13.56 36.52
C PHE A 29 27.78 -12.29 36.91
N LYS A 30 28.50 -11.17 37.07
CA LYS A 30 27.87 -9.86 37.03
C LYS A 30 27.24 -9.78 35.65
N THR A 31 25.93 -10.01 35.58
CA THR A 31 25.14 -9.69 34.41
C THR A 31 25.35 -8.20 34.16
N LYS A 32 26.29 -7.87 33.28
CA LYS A 32 26.38 -6.52 32.74
C LYS A 32 25.06 -6.32 32.02
N VAL A 33 24.17 -5.55 32.64
CA VAL A 33 22.96 -5.08 31.97
C VAL A 33 23.44 -4.35 30.72
N LEU A 34 23.11 -4.90 29.55
CA LEU A 34 23.34 -4.23 28.28
C LEU A 34 22.40 -3.03 28.26
N PHE A 35 22.87 -1.88 28.72
CA PHE A 35 22.17 -0.63 28.49
C PHE A 35 22.26 -0.34 27.00
N TYR A 36 21.13 -0.49 26.30
CA TYR A 36 21.00 0.03 24.95
C TYR A 36 21.19 1.54 25.01
N LYS A 37 22.34 2.02 24.52
CA LYS A 37 22.57 3.44 24.27
C LYS A 37 22.11 3.71 22.85
N MET A 38 20.94 4.34 22.71
CA MET A 38 20.44 4.79 21.42
C MET A 38 21.54 5.63 20.75
N ARG A 39 22.07 5.15 19.63
CA ARG A 39 23.05 5.90 18.81
C ARG A 39 22.27 6.65 17.74
N GLY A 40 22.36 7.98 17.78
CA GLY A 40 21.69 8.87 16.85
C GLY A 40 20.60 9.69 17.52
N GLU A 41 20.20 10.76 16.83
CA GLU A 41 19.07 11.58 17.24
C GLU A 41 17.76 10.85 16.90
N LEU A 42 16.79 10.93 17.81
CA LEU A 42 15.41 10.54 17.49
C LEU A 42 14.95 11.41 16.32
N ARG A 43 14.57 10.79 15.20
CA ARG A 43 13.97 11.52 14.08
C ARG A 43 12.72 12.24 14.61
N THR A 44 12.66 13.55 14.41
CA THR A 44 11.46 14.33 14.71
C THR A 44 10.29 13.71 13.94
N PRO A 45 9.18 13.33 14.61
CA PRO A 45 8.01 12.81 13.92
C PRO A 45 7.55 13.81 12.86
N ILE A 46 7.39 13.35 11.62
CA ILE A 46 6.82 14.16 10.56
C ILE A 46 5.32 14.31 10.90
N PRO A 47 4.80 15.54 11.04
CA PRO A 47 3.38 15.72 11.31
C PRO A 47 2.56 15.13 10.16
N PRO A 48 1.38 14.55 10.43
CA PRO A 48 0.52 14.02 9.37
C PRO A 48 0.09 15.15 8.44
N THR A 49 -0.10 14.83 7.15
CA THR A 49 -0.61 15.78 6.15
C THR A 49 -1.98 16.32 6.57
N ASP A 50 -2.12 17.64 6.59
CA ASP A 50 -3.41 18.30 6.80
C ASP A 50 -4.23 18.31 5.50
N TYR A 51 -5.25 17.45 5.46
CA TYR A 51 -6.19 17.35 4.35
C TYR A 51 -7.39 18.30 4.47
N CYS A 52 -7.51 19.05 5.56
CA CYS A 52 -8.55 20.07 5.76
C CYS A 52 -8.15 21.45 5.22
N GLN A 53 -6.93 21.59 4.70
CA GLN A 53 -6.42 22.85 4.21
C GLN A 53 -7.26 23.43 3.05
N LYS A 54 -7.42 24.76 3.05
CA LYS A 54 -8.14 25.48 1.99
C LYS A 54 -7.44 25.31 0.63
N GLY A 55 -8.21 25.23 -0.44
CA GLY A 55 -7.71 25.13 -1.81
C GLY A 55 -7.30 23.72 -2.26
N LEU A 56 -7.27 22.73 -1.35
CA LEU A 56 -7.03 21.34 -1.73
C LEU A 56 -8.23 20.73 -2.46
N CYS A 57 -9.44 21.13 -2.06
CA CYS A 57 -10.70 20.70 -2.67
C CYS A 57 -11.45 21.91 -3.25
N PRO A 58 -12.35 21.66 -4.22
CA PRO A 58 -13.29 22.67 -4.69
C PRO A 58 -14.13 23.27 -3.54
N PRO A 59 -14.66 24.49 -3.71
CA PRO A 59 -15.55 25.09 -2.72
C PRO A 59 -16.72 24.17 -2.37
N ASN A 60 -17.07 24.11 -1.08
CA ASN A 60 -18.14 23.27 -0.52
C ASN A 60 -17.91 21.74 -0.60
N VAL A 61 -16.72 21.28 -1.00
CA VAL A 61 -16.37 19.86 -1.00
C VAL A 61 -15.41 19.55 0.14
N ILE A 62 -15.83 18.70 1.08
CA ILE A 62 -15.00 18.25 2.20
C ILE A 62 -14.14 17.07 1.75
N HIS A 63 -12.82 17.20 1.92
CA HIS A 63 -11.87 16.13 1.63
C HIS A 63 -12.21 14.84 2.39
N LEU A 64 -12.01 13.67 1.76
CA LEU A 64 -12.31 12.36 2.34
C LEU A 64 -11.62 12.10 3.70
N ALA A 65 -10.41 12.64 3.88
CA ALA A 65 -9.60 12.47 5.09
C ALA A 65 -9.77 13.62 6.10
N CYS A 66 -10.56 14.66 5.79
CA CYS A 66 -10.80 15.78 6.69
C CYS A 66 -12.04 15.52 7.56
N GLU A 67 -11.89 15.57 8.89
CA GLU A 67 -12.99 15.49 9.87
C GLU A 67 -13.95 14.30 9.72
N ARG A 68 -13.52 13.21 9.06
CA ARG A 68 -14.34 12.03 8.83
C ARG A 68 -13.90 10.83 9.67
N PRO A 69 -14.84 10.01 10.18
CA PRO A 69 -14.50 8.79 10.90
C PRO A 69 -13.71 7.82 10.03
N PHE A 70 -12.94 6.93 10.65
CA PHE A 70 -12.10 5.97 9.92
C PHE A 70 -12.87 5.12 8.91
N TRP A 71 -14.11 4.82 9.28
CA TRP A 71 -15.00 3.90 8.59
C TRP A 71 -16.30 4.60 8.21
N GLY A 72 -16.78 4.35 7.00
CA GLY A 72 -18.10 4.83 6.57
C GLY A 72 -19.24 4.13 7.32
N PRO A 73 -20.34 4.83 7.62
CA PRO A 73 -21.47 4.27 8.38
C PRO A 73 -22.15 3.10 7.66
N GLN A 74 -22.26 3.16 6.33
CA GLN A 74 -22.83 2.10 5.49
C GLN A 74 -21.95 0.84 5.37
N CYS A 75 -20.68 0.94 5.75
CA CYS A 75 -19.70 -0.09 5.44
C CYS A 75 -19.63 -1.17 6.54
N THR A 76 -20.74 -1.74 6.97
CA THR A 76 -20.83 -2.57 8.21
C THR A 76 -19.84 -3.76 8.30
N LYS A 77 -19.54 -4.20 9.53
CA LYS A 77 -18.73 -5.41 9.80
C LYS A 77 -19.50 -6.69 9.43
N PRO A 78 -18.82 -7.83 9.15
CA PRO A 78 -17.36 -8.02 9.12
C PRO A 78 -16.73 -7.50 7.82
N ARG A 79 -15.62 -6.77 7.97
CA ARG A 79 -14.84 -6.17 6.88
C ARG A 79 -13.34 -6.28 7.18
N GLU A 80 -12.55 -6.55 6.15
CA GLU A 80 -11.12 -6.80 6.23
C GLU A 80 -10.40 -5.97 5.18
N GLY A 81 -9.46 -5.12 5.62
CA GLY A 81 -8.58 -4.38 4.71
C GLY A 81 -7.52 -5.31 4.13
N VAL A 82 -7.21 -5.16 2.84
CA VAL A 82 -6.13 -5.90 2.20
C VAL A 82 -4.83 -5.13 2.35
N ASN A 83 -3.77 -5.80 2.78
CA ASN A 83 -2.44 -5.21 2.78
C ASN A 83 -1.92 -5.11 1.33
N MET A 84 -2.02 -3.91 0.77
CA MET A 84 -1.63 -3.63 -0.61
C MET A 84 -0.12 -3.62 -0.85
N GLU A 85 0.71 -3.56 0.20
CA GLU A 85 2.17 -3.68 0.10
C GLU A 85 2.57 -4.95 -0.66
N LYS A 86 1.86 -6.05 -0.41
CA LYS A 86 2.10 -7.35 -1.04
C LYS A 86 1.82 -7.36 -2.55
N PHE A 87 1.12 -6.35 -3.06
CA PHE A 87 0.63 -6.31 -4.44
C PHE A 87 1.17 -5.12 -5.24
N LYS A 88 2.06 -4.28 -4.67
CA LYS A 88 2.63 -3.11 -5.35
C LYS A 88 3.25 -3.46 -6.69
N MET A 89 4.23 -4.37 -6.69
CA MET A 89 4.93 -4.82 -7.90
C MET A 89 3.95 -5.36 -8.94
N LYS A 90 2.99 -6.19 -8.52
CA LYS A 90 1.99 -6.76 -9.42
C LYS A 90 1.12 -5.68 -10.07
N LEU A 91 0.71 -4.67 -9.30
CA LEU A 91 -0.09 -3.56 -9.81
C LEU A 91 0.73 -2.65 -10.73
N GLU A 92 2.00 -2.38 -10.42
CA GLU A 92 2.91 -1.68 -11.33
C GLU A 92 3.04 -2.43 -12.65
N ASP A 93 3.28 -3.75 -12.59
CA ASP A 93 3.35 -4.61 -13.78
C ASP A 93 2.06 -4.57 -14.61
N LEU A 94 0.89 -4.64 -13.97
CA LEU A 94 -0.40 -4.58 -14.67
C LEU A 94 -0.57 -3.25 -15.43
N HIS A 95 -0.24 -2.12 -14.80
CA HIS A 95 -0.34 -0.80 -15.45
C HIS A 95 0.69 -0.66 -16.57
N ASN A 96 1.96 -0.97 -16.30
CA ASN A 96 3.05 -0.72 -17.23
C ASN A 96 3.01 -1.69 -18.42
N ASN A 97 2.59 -2.94 -18.22
CA ASN A 97 2.32 -3.85 -19.33
C ASN A 97 1.17 -3.36 -20.22
N ALA A 98 0.09 -2.83 -19.64
CA ALA A 98 -1.01 -2.26 -20.43
C ALA A 98 -0.51 -1.07 -21.28
N ARG A 99 0.28 -0.17 -20.69
CA ARG A 99 0.88 0.99 -21.38
C ARG A 99 1.83 0.58 -22.51
N ARG A 100 2.74 -0.38 -22.28
CA ARG A 100 3.65 -0.90 -23.31
C ARG A 100 2.94 -1.60 -24.47
N ARG A 101 1.78 -2.23 -24.22
CA ARG A 101 1.00 -2.88 -25.29
C ARG A 101 0.37 -1.88 -26.25
N LEU A 102 0.12 -0.64 -25.83
CA LEU A 102 -0.40 0.39 -26.74
C LEU A 102 0.59 0.80 -27.83
N SER A 103 1.90 0.67 -27.58
CA SER A 103 2.94 1.03 -28.56
C SER A 103 3.40 -0.12 -29.45
N SER A 104 3.02 -1.36 -29.11
CA SER A 104 3.56 -2.59 -29.75
C SER A 104 2.48 -3.51 -30.31
N THR A 105 1.23 -3.40 -29.85
CA THR A 105 0.13 -4.26 -30.29
C THR A 105 -0.85 -3.44 -31.11
N LYS A 106 -1.12 -3.86 -32.36
CA LYS A 106 -2.20 -3.30 -33.16
C LYS A 106 -3.54 -3.81 -32.62
N TRP A 107 -4.32 -2.93 -32.01
CA TRP A 107 -5.68 -3.19 -31.58
C TRP A 107 -6.65 -2.96 -32.73
N LYS A 108 -7.85 -3.53 -32.66
CA LYS A 108 -8.83 -3.44 -33.78
C LYS A 108 -9.19 -1.99 -34.10
N ASN A 109 -9.49 -1.19 -33.07
CA ASN A 109 -9.99 0.18 -33.22
C ASN A 109 -9.08 1.24 -32.57
N LEU A 110 -8.19 0.86 -31.64
CA LEU A 110 -7.30 1.83 -30.97
C LEU A 110 -6.02 2.05 -31.79
N PRO A 111 -5.64 3.31 -32.04
CA PRO A 111 -4.39 3.63 -32.73
C PRO A 111 -3.19 3.32 -31.84
N LEU A 112 -2.04 3.05 -32.48
CA LEU A 112 -0.78 2.84 -31.79
C LEU A 112 -0.33 4.12 -31.08
N ALA A 113 0.11 3.97 -29.83
CA ALA A 113 0.67 5.07 -29.04
C ALA A 113 2.18 5.15 -29.20
N LYS A 114 2.75 6.35 -29.19
CA LYS A 114 4.18 6.52 -28.85
C LYS A 114 4.45 5.88 -27.48
N PRO A 115 5.67 5.35 -27.23
CA PRO A 115 5.99 4.72 -25.95
C PRO A 115 5.61 5.61 -24.77
N LEU A 116 4.74 5.08 -23.90
CA LEU A 116 4.31 5.76 -22.69
C LEU A 116 5.32 5.51 -21.57
N PRO A 117 5.68 6.53 -20.77
CA PRO A 117 6.51 6.33 -19.58
C PRO A 117 5.84 5.36 -18.60
N ASP A 118 6.65 4.59 -17.87
CA ASP A 118 6.15 3.76 -16.79
C ASP A 118 5.58 4.62 -15.65
N VAL A 119 4.57 4.08 -14.98
CA VAL A 119 3.97 4.65 -13.78
C VAL A 119 4.48 3.90 -12.56
N HIS A 120 4.63 4.63 -11.46
CA HIS A 120 5.16 4.09 -10.22
C HIS A 120 4.18 4.21 -9.07
N TRP A 121 4.29 3.30 -8.12
CA TRP A 121 3.51 3.31 -6.91
C TRP A 121 3.77 4.58 -6.09
N ASP A 122 2.71 5.06 -5.44
CA ASP A 122 2.72 6.17 -4.50
C ASP A 122 1.91 5.81 -3.24
N ASP A 123 2.59 5.84 -2.10
CA ASP A 123 2.01 5.40 -0.83
C ASP A 123 0.91 6.34 -0.31
N GLU A 124 1.01 7.64 -0.54
CA GLU A 124 -0.02 8.61 -0.14
C GLU A 124 -1.32 8.34 -0.93
N LEU A 125 -1.21 8.15 -2.24
CA LEU A 125 -2.34 7.79 -3.10
C LEU A 125 -2.95 6.44 -2.68
N SER A 126 -2.14 5.46 -2.30
CA SER A 126 -2.63 4.17 -1.82
C SER A 126 -3.38 4.27 -0.50
N ILE A 127 -2.86 5.04 0.46
CA ILE A 127 -3.51 5.25 1.75
C ILE A 127 -4.87 5.94 1.56
N LEU A 128 -4.94 6.95 0.68
CA LEU A 128 -6.21 7.59 0.33
C LEU A 128 -7.15 6.63 -0.42
N ALA A 129 -6.64 5.80 -1.32
CA ALA A 129 -7.44 4.77 -1.99
C ALA A 129 -8.03 3.76 -1.00
N MET A 130 -7.25 3.31 -0.02
CA MET A 130 -7.74 2.48 1.09
C MET A 130 -8.81 3.23 1.89
N ARG A 131 -8.62 4.54 2.09
CA ARG A 131 -9.61 5.34 2.80
C ARG A 131 -10.95 5.39 2.05
N ILE A 132 -10.94 5.42 0.72
CA ILE A 132 -12.18 5.33 -0.10
C ILE A 132 -12.85 3.98 0.12
N THR A 133 -12.07 2.89 0.12
CA THR A 133 -12.62 1.55 0.32
C THR A 133 -13.16 1.33 1.74
N ASN A 134 -12.65 2.03 2.75
CA ASN A 134 -13.22 2.02 4.12
C ASN A 134 -14.63 2.62 4.21
N PHE A 135 -15.02 3.37 3.19
CA PHE A 135 -16.38 3.87 2.99
C PHE A 135 -17.17 3.02 1.99
N CYS A 136 -16.69 1.81 1.68
CA CYS A 136 -17.30 0.89 0.73
C CYS A 136 -17.53 1.56 -0.66
N ASN A 137 -16.55 2.36 -1.11
CA ASN A 137 -16.57 3.12 -2.38
C ASN A 137 -17.73 4.13 -2.50
N ASP A 138 -18.17 4.69 -1.38
CA ASP A 138 -19.16 5.78 -1.38
C ASP A 138 -18.64 7.00 -2.17
N LYS A 139 -19.43 7.39 -3.18
CA LYS A 139 -19.08 8.47 -4.10
C LYS A 139 -19.13 9.85 -3.44
N VAL A 140 -20.13 10.09 -2.59
CA VAL A 140 -20.31 11.36 -1.89
C VAL A 140 -19.21 11.56 -0.85
N ALA A 141 -18.83 10.48 -0.17
CA ALA A 141 -17.73 10.55 0.80
C ALA A 141 -16.37 10.84 0.17
N SER A 142 -16.19 10.45 -1.09
CA SER A 142 -14.91 10.51 -1.81
C SER A 142 -14.90 11.49 -2.97
N GLU A 143 -15.69 12.57 -2.87
CA GLU A 143 -15.78 13.59 -3.92
C GLU A 143 -14.44 14.30 -4.16
N CYS A 144 -13.67 14.55 -3.10
CA CYS A 144 -12.32 15.09 -3.17
C CYS A 144 -11.31 14.19 -2.44
N VAL A 145 -10.23 13.86 -3.16
CA VAL A 145 -9.14 12.96 -2.73
C VAL A 145 -7.77 13.48 -3.18
N ASN A 146 -7.68 14.80 -3.37
CA ASN A 146 -6.45 15.48 -3.77
C ASN A 146 -5.40 15.42 -2.65
N THR A 147 -4.14 15.51 -3.03
CA THR A 147 -3.03 15.64 -2.07
C THR A 147 -2.34 16.98 -2.28
N PRO A 148 -1.57 17.49 -1.30
CA PRO A 148 -0.77 18.71 -1.52
C PRO A 148 0.18 18.61 -2.72
N ARG A 149 0.57 17.38 -3.11
CA ARG A 149 1.40 17.11 -4.29
C ARG A 149 0.59 17.00 -5.58
N PHE A 150 -0.67 16.56 -5.50
CA PHE A 150 -1.51 16.24 -6.65
C PHE A 150 -2.90 16.86 -6.49
N LEU A 151 -3.15 17.98 -7.19
CA LEU A 151 -4.38 18.76 -7.05
C LEU A 151 -5.52 18.32 -7.99
N ASN A 152 -5.30 17.33 -8.84
CA ASN A 152 -6.28 16.77 -9.77
C ASN A 152 -6.25 15.24 -9.75
N VAL A 153 -6.42 14.63 -8.57
CA VAL A 153 -6.32 13.17 -8.45
C VAL A 153 -7.45 12.48 -9.22
N ALA A 154 -7.08 11.58 -10.11
CA ALA A 154 -8.03 10.72 -10.81
C ALA A 154 -8.37 9.49 -9.95
N LYS A 155 -9.58 8.94 -10.14
CA LYS A 155 -10.09 7.82 -9.35
C LYS A 155 -10.74 6.76 -10.24
N SER A 156 -10.31 5.51 -10.05
CA SER A 156 -10.95 4.30 -10.62
C SER A 156 -11.46 3.45 -9.48
N THR A 157 -12.78 3.31 -9.33
CA THR A 157 -13.39 2.44 -8.31
C THR A 157 -14.09 1.24 -8.95
N SER A 158 -14.07 0.10 -8.30
CA SER A 158 -14.88 -1.06 -8.66
C SER A 158 -15.41 -1.77 -7.41
N THR A 159 -16.62 -2.30 -7.55
CA THR A 159 -17.28 -3.10 -6.53
C THR A 159 -17.71 -4.40 -7.20
N SER A 160 -17.24 -5.54 -6.70
CA SER A 160 -17.61 -6.84 -7.26
C SER A 160 -17.97 -7.83 -6.17
N ARG A 161 -19.01 -8.64 -6.43
CA ARG A 161 -19.41 -9.75 -5.57
C ARG A 161 -18.88 -11.04 -6.18
N ARG A 162 -18.09 -11.80 -5.41
CA ARG A 162 -17.49 -13.06 -5.89
C ARG A 162 -17.40 -14.09 -4.77
N ALA A 163 -17.85 -15.30 -5.08
CA ALA A 163 -17.57 -16.47 -4.26
C ALA A 163 -16.08 -16.83 -4.35
N ARG A 164 -15.44 -17.07 -3.20
CA ARG A 164 -14.09 -17.67 -3.11
C ARG A 164 -12.98 -16.99 -3.93
N SER A 165 -13.04 -15.66 -4.10
CA SER A 165 -11.99 -14.94 -4.83
C SER A 165 -10.93 -14.34 -3.90
N TYR A 166 -9.66 -14.45 -4.31
CA TYR A 166 -8.51 -13.84 -3.65
C TYR A 166 -8.27 -12.42 -4.19
N PRO A 167 -7.66 -11.51 -3.40
CA PRO A 167 -7.41 -10.13 -3.82
C PRO A 167 -6.74 -10.00 -5.19
N GLU A 168 -5.70 -10.80 -5.46
CA GLU A 168 -4.98 -10.75 -6.74
C GLU A 168 -5.89 -11.06 -7.94
N GLY A 169 -6.73 -12.09 -7.82
CA GLY A 169 -7.66 -12.46 -8.89
C GLY A 169 -8.68 -11.36 -9.19
N VAL A 170 -9.09 -10.60 -8.18
CA VAL A 170 -9.95 -9.41 -8.36
C VAL A 170 -9.19 -8.33 -9.11
N MET A 171 -7.96 -7.99 -8.69
CA MET A 171 -7.14 -6.98 -9.37
C MET A 171 -6.97 -7.32 -10.85
N VAL A 172 -6.49 -8.52 -11.18
CA VAL A 172 -6.30 -8.95 -12.56
C VAL A 172 -7.60 -8.90 -13.36
N HIS A 173 -8.71 -9.31 -12.75
CA HIS A 173 -10.02 -9.24 -13.41
C HIS A 173 -10.42 -7.80 -13.73
N GLU A 174 -10.26 -6.86 -12.80
CA GLU A 174 -10.66 -5.46 -13.02
C GLU A 174 -9.87 -4.80 -14.16
N PHE A 175 -8.57 -5.09 -14.28
CA PHE A 175 -7.78 -4.64 -15.43
C PHE A 175 -8.29 -5.24 -16.75
N ARG A 176 -8.55 -6.56 -16.78
CA ARG A 176 -9.09 -7.23 -17.99
C ARG A 176 -10.45 -6.70 -18.38
N ASN A 177 -11.35 -6.49 -17.41
CA ASN A 177 -12.69 -5.94 -17.62
C ASN A 177 -12.64 -4.48 -18.10
N THR A 178 -11.69 -3.68 -17.61
CA THR A 178 -11.45 -2.31 -18.11
C THR A 178 -11.03 -2.36 -19.57
N TRP A 179 -10.07 -3.23 -19.91
CA TRP A 179 -9.55 -3.34 -21.26
C TRP A 179 -10.57 -3.87 -22.27
N SER A 180 -11.28 -4.96 -21.91
CA SER A 180 -12.30 -5.56 -22.79
C SER A 180 -13.49 -4.63 -23.01
N TYR A 181 -13.73 -3.68 -22.09
CA TYR A 181 -14.76 -2.68 -22.29
C TYR A 181 -14.41 -1.71 -23.42
N VAL A 182 -13.14 -1.34 -23.58
CA VAL A 182 -12.74 -0.30 -24.53
C VAL A 182 -12.26 -0.82 -25.88
N GLU A 183 -11.59 -1.99 -25.91
CA GLU A 183 -10.84 -2.45 -27.09
C GLU A 183 -11.67 -2.60 -28.37
N ASN A 184 -12.98 -2.82 -28.23
CA ASN A 184 -13.93 -3.01 -29.34
C ASN A 184 -14.93 -1.85 -29.50
N ARG A 185 -14.91 -0.84 -28.63
CA ARG A 185 -15.93 0.22 -28.59
C ARG A 185 -15.46 1.58 -29.07
N TYR A 186 -14.17 1.88 -28.92
CA TYR A 186 -13.65 3.23 -29.15
C TYR A 186 -12.58 3.25 -30.22
N ASP A 187 -12.50 4.37 -30.90
CA ASP A 187 -11.59 4.63 -32.01
C ASP A 187 -10.55 5.72 -31.64
N GLU A 188 -9.82 6.19 -32.64
CA GLU A 188 -8.85 7.26 -32.51
C GLU A 188 -9.42 8.55 -31.90
N SER A 189 -10.69 8.88 -32.17
CA SER A 189 -11.31 10.13 -31.68
C SER A 189 -11.38 10.15 -30.15
N PHE A 190 -11.63 8.99 -29.53
CA PHE A 190 -11.71 8.87 -28.08
C PHE A 190 -10.37 9.11 -27.38
N VAL A 191 -9.26 8.66 -27.99
CA VAL A 191 -7.92 8.80 -27.39
C VAL A 191 -7.24 10.11 -27.74
N THR A 192 -7.61 10.75 -28.84
CA THR A 192 -7.11 12.07 -29.25
C THR A 192 -7.90 13.22 -28.62
N SER A 193 -9.17 13.02 -28.31
CA SER A 193 -10.05 14.00 -27.67
C SER A 193 -10.94 13.32 -26.63
N PHE A 194 -10.47 13.26 -25.39
CA PHE A 194 -11.19 12.56 -24.32
C PHE A 194 -12.58 13.19 -24.06
N PRO A 195 -13.67 12.41 -23.99
CA PRO A 195 -15.01 12.96 -23.87
C PRO A 195 -15.28 13.66 -22.52
N ALA A 196 -16.09 14.72 -22.54
CA ALA A 196 -16.50 15.42 -21.32
C ALA A 196 -17.36 14.56 -20.38
N ASN A 197 -18.24 13.73 -20.94
CA ASN A 197 -19.18 12.89 -20.21
C ASN A 197 -18.71 11.43 -20.16
N ALA A 198 -17.43 11.22 -19.84
CA ALA A 198 -16.85 9.89 -19.80
C ALA A 198 -17.52 9.01 -18.73
N THR A 199 -17.86 7.76 -19.09
CA THR A 199 -18.36 6.75 -18.17
C THR A 199 -17.30 6.34 -17.14
N GLN A 200 -17.70 5.63 -16.08
CA GLN A 200 -16.76 5.13 -15.08
C GLN A 200 -15.68 4.21 -15.69
N LYS A 201 -16.04 3.40 -16.69
CA LYS A 201 -15.10 2.48 -17.35
C LYS A 201 -14.17 3.20 -18.32
N GLU A 202 -14.67 4.21 -19.03
CA GLU A 202 -13.85 5.09 -19.88
C GLU A 202 -12.83 5.88 -19.03
N ASN A 203 -13.26 6.44 -17.89
CA ASN A 203 -12.35 7.06 -16.93
C ASN A 203 -11.32 6.06 -16.39
N ALA A 204 -11.74 4.82 -16.07
CA ALA A 204 -10.82 3.81 -15.59
C ALA A 204 -9.74 3.44 -16.62
N PHE A 205 -10.12 3.35 -17.90
CA PHE A 205 -9.16 3.16 -18.98
C PHE A 205 -8.25 4.37 -19.15
N ALA A 206 -8.81 5.59 -19.21
CA ALA A 206 -8.05 6.83 -19.31
C ALA A 206 -7.00 6.95 -18.19
N ASN A 207 -7.33 6.54 -16.98
CA ASN A 207 -6.42 6.55 -15.84
C ASN A 207 -5.22 5.58 -15.99
N ILE A 208 -5.33 4.55 -16.83
CA ILE A 208 -4.21 3.65 -17.13
C ILE A 208 -3.33 4.22 -18.25
N VAL A 209 -3.96 4.79 -19.28
CA VAL A 209 -3.29 5.10 -20.56
C VAL A 209 -2.90 6.57 -20.72
N ASN A 210 -3.38 7.46 -19.85
CA ASN A 210 -3.05 8.88 -19.92
C ASN A 210 -1.55 9.11 -19.70
N LYS A 211 -0.91 9.78 -20.66
CA LYS A 211 0.54 10.07 -20.66
C LYS A 211 0.98 10.98 -19.52
N ARG A 212 0.06 11.75 -18.92
CA ARG A 212 0.36 12.66 -17.79
C ARG A 212 0.42 11.95 -16.44
N ILE A 213 -0.06 10.70 -16.39
CA ILE A 213 0.00 9.89 -15.18
C ILE A 213 1.39 9.28 -15.08
N HIS A 214 2.01 9.44 -13.91
CA HIS A 214 3.31 8.89 -13.54
C HIS A 214 3.34 8.33 -12.10
N ARG A 215 2.29 8.60 -11.30
CA ARG A 215 2.11 8.04 -9.96
C ARG A 215 0.70 7.49 -9.80
N PHE A 216 0.59 6.35 -9.13
CA PHE A 216 -0.69 5.77 -8.77
C PHE A 216 -0.60 5.02 -7.43
N GLY A 217 -1.73 4.80 -6.78
CA GLY A 217 -1.80 3.97 -5.57
C GLY A 217 -3.19 3.38 -5.40
N CYS A 218 -3.27 2.14 -4.92
CA CYS A 218 -4.54 1.43 -4.82
C CYS A 218 -4.85 0.97 -3.38
N GLY A 219 -6.12 0.71 -3.11
CA GLY A 219 -6.66 0.19 -1.86
C GLY A 219 -7.73 -0.86 -2.12
N MET A 220 -7.86 -1.82 -1.20
CA MET A 220 -8.91 -2.83 -1.26
C MET A 220 -9.49 -3.15 0.12
N LEU A 221 -10.81 -3.24 0.18
CA LEU A 221 -11.56 -3.76 1.34
C LEU A 221 -12.41 -4.95 0.90
N ILE A 222 -12.44 -5.98 1.73
CA ILE A 222 -13.30 -7.15 1.56
C ILE A 222 -14.35 -7.15 2.66
N LYS A 223 -15.62 -7.14 2.29
CA LYS A 223 -16.75 -7.35 3.20
C LYS A 223 -17.32 -8.74 3.00
N LYS A 224 -17.52 -9.51 4.08
CA LYS A 224 -18.18 -10.82 3.97
C LYS A 224 -19.69 -10.60 3.86
N ASP A 225 -20.33 -11.36 2.99
CA ASP A 225 -21.77 -11.33 2.79
C ASP A 225 -22.27 -12.76 2.55
N GLY A 226 -22.60 -13.45 3.65
CA GLY A 226 -22.88 -14.89 3.64
C GLY A 226 -21.66 -15.69 3.15
N ILE A 227 -21.87 -16.52 2.13
CA ILE A 227 -20.80 -17.29 1.46
C ILE A 227 -19.96 -16.45 0.48
N ASP A 228 -20.49 -15.29 0.09
CA ASP A 228 -19.85 -14.40 -0.86
C ASP A 228 -18.97 -13.37 -0.17
N LYS A 229 -18.10 -12.77 -0.98
CA LYS A 229 -17.32 -11.60 -0.59
C LYS A 229 -17.64 -10.45 -1.53
N ILE A 230 -17.87 -9.27 -0.96
CA ILE A 230 -17.92 -8.02 -1.70
C ILE A 230 -16.54 -7.39 -1.63
N HIS A 231 -15.94 -7.19 -2.80
CA HIS A 231 -14.63 -6.57 -2.96
C HIS A 231 -14.82 -5.13 -3.42
N TYR A 232 -14.36 -4.19 -2.60
CA TYR A 232 -14.24 -2.78 -2.94
C TYR A 232 -12.79 -2.52 -3.30
N PHE A 233 -12.53 -2.20 -4.55
CA PHE A 233 -11.18 -1.90 -5.05
C PHE A 233 -11.16 -0.50 -5.64
N THR A 234 -10.13 0.27 -5.29
CA THR A 234 -9.96 1.64 -5.79
C THR A 234 -8.50 1.88 -6.11
N CYS A 235 -8.23 2.53 -7.23
CA CYS A 235 -6.93 3.11 -7.56
C CYS A 235 -7.07 4.62 -7.77
N LEU A 236 -6.10 5.37 -7.25
CA LEU A 236 -5.93 6.79 -7.43
C LEU A 236 -4.70 7.07 -8.29
N TYR A 237 -4.75 8.15 -9.06
CA TYR A 237 -3.72 8.55 -10.02
C TYR A 237 -3.45 10.03 -9.89
N ASN A 238 -2.21 10.46 -10.12
CA ASN A 238 -1.80 11.85 -9.86
C ASN A 238 -2.48 12.92 -10.72
N GLU A 239 -3.09 12.56 -11.86
CA GLU A 239 -3.70 13.52 -12.77
C GLU A 239 -4.93 12.92 -13.47
N LYS A 240 -6.05 13.65 -13.41
CA LYS A 240 -7.29 13.34 -14.10
C LYS A 240 -7.26 13.86 -15.54
N ALA A 241 -7.68 13.04 -16.49
CA ALA A 241 -7.86 13.47 -17.88
C ALA A 241 -8.96 14.56 -17.98
N LYS A 242 -8.68 15.59 -18.77
CA LYS A 242 -9.63 16.68 -19.07
C LYS A 242 -10.34 16.42 -20.39
N ALA A 243 -11.55 16.95 -20.51
CA ALA A 243 -12.29 16.91 -21.76
C ALA A 243 -11.49 17.56 -22.90
N GLY A 244 -11.54 16.99 -24.09
CA GLY A 244 -10.80 17.46 -25.27
C GLY A 244 -9.30 17.16 -25.25
N GLN A 245 -8.79 16.55 -24.18
CA GLN A 245 -7.37 16.25 -24.06
C GLN A 245 -7.06 14.90 -24.72
N ALA A 246 -5.96 14.83 -25.46
CA ALA A 246 -5.38 13.56 -25.86
C ALA A 246 -4.91 12.77 -24.63
N LEU A 247 -5.25 11.48 -24.60
CA LEU A 247 -4.79 10.53 -23.59
C LEU A 247 -3.33 10.15 -23.82
N TYR A 248 -2.94 9.92 -25.08
CA TYR A 248 -1.56 9.63 -25.47
C TYR A 248 -1.27 10.19 -26.86
N ASP A 249 0.01 10.27 -27.22
CA ASP A 249 0.43 10.70 -28.56
C ASP A 249 0.42 9.51 -29.51
N LEU A 250 -0.12 9.69 -30.72
CA LEU A 250 -0.15 8.66 -31.75
C LEU A 250 1.25 8.45 -32.36
N GLN A 251 1.53 7.23 -32.82
CA GLN A 251 2.75 6.93 -33.59
C GLN A 251 2.71 7.54 -34.99
#